data_AF-A0A2T4DQ77-F1
#
_entry.id   AF-A0A2T4DQ77-F1
#
_cell.length_a   1.000
_cell.length_b   1.000
_cell.length_c   1.000
_cell.angle_alpha   90.00
_cell.angle_beta   90.00
_cell.angle_gamma   90.00
#
_symmetry.space_group_name_H-M   'P 1'
#
loop_
_entity.id
_entity.type
_entity.pdbx_description
1 polymer ?
#
loop_
_entity_poly.entity_id
_entity_poly.type
_entity_poly.pdbx_seq_one_letter_code
_entity_poly.pdbx_strand_id
1 'polypeptide(L)' 'MYEGEYVNDKRSGEGTYYWSKGEKYKGNWENDKRNGFGILYDKDNNIKLQGEWKNDELIKSTSPDKANQQ' A
#
# COMPACT_ATOMS: atom_id res chain seq x y z
N MET A 1 6.48 7.57 -9.15
CA MET A 1 5.65 7.15 -10.31
C MET A 1 4.47 6.37 -9.77
N TYR A 2 3.29 6.49 -10.37
CA TYR A 2 2.13 5.69 -9.99
C TYR A 2 1.67 4.86 -11.18
N GLU A 3 1.30 3.61 -10.91
CA GLU A 3 0.73 2.65 -11.86
C GLU A 3 -0.61 2.19 -11.29
N GLY A 4 -1.72 2.64 -11.89
CA GLY A 4 -3.06 2.32 -11.43
C GLY A 4 -4.10 3.25 -12.02
N GLU A 5 -5.32 3.19 -11.49
CA GLU A 5 -6.45 3.97 -12.00
C GLU A 5 -6.48 5.39 -11.42
N TYR A 6 -7.04 6.29 -12.22
CA TYR A 6 -7.33 7.66 -11.81
C TYR A 6 -8.81 7.94 -11.96
N VAL A 7 -9.42 8.55 -10.95
CA VAL A 7 -10.78 9.08 -10.97
C VAL A 7 -10.73 10.53 -10.55
N ASN A 8 -11.23 11.44 -11.40
CA ASN A 8 -11.17 12.89 -11.17
C ASN A 8 -9.76 13.40 -10.87
N ASP A 9 -8.78 12.97 -11.67
CA ASP A 9 -7.35 13.29 -11.53
C ASP A 9 -6.69 12.85 -10.22
N LYS A 10 -7.36 11.98 -9.44
CA LYS A 10 -6.84 11.40 -8.20
C LYS A 10 -6.63 9.91 -8.34
N ARG A 11 -5.57 9.38 -7.73
CA ARG A 11 -5.35 7.93 -7.64
C ARG A 11 -6.53 7.26 -6.95
N SER A 12 -6.99 6.18 -7.56
CA SER A 12 -8.19 5.44 -7.12
C SER A 12 -8.03 3.96 -7.44
N GLY A 13 -8.74 3.10 -6.72
CA GLY A 13 -8.72 1.66 -6.96
C GLY A 13 -7.36 1.02 -6.65
N GLU A 14 -7.08 -0.12 -7.26
CA GLU A 14 -5.81 -0.81 -7.07
C GLU A 14 -4.68 -0.08 -7.81
N GLY A 15 -3.55 0.11 -7.13
CA GLY A 15 -2.38 0.69 -7.77
C GLY A 15 -1.08 0.55 -6.99
N THR A 16 0.02 0.75 -7.70
CA THR A 16 1.37 0.76 -7.15
C THR A 16 1.97 2.15 -7.24
N TYR A 17 2.39 2.70 -6.12
CA TYR A 17 3.16 3.94 -6.07
C TYR A 17 4.62 3.64 -5.77
N TYR A 18 5.51 4.17 -6.60
CA TYR A 18 6.95 4.09 -6.48
C TYR A 18 7.51 5.44 -6.03
N TRP A 19 8.16 5.45 -4.87
CA TRP A 19 8.91 6.61 -4.39
C TRP A 19 10.28 6.67 -5.07
N SER A 20 10.84 7.88 -5.19
CA SER A 20 12.15 8.10 -5.82
C SER A 20 13.32 7.40 -5.11
N LYS A 21 13.12 7.01 -3.85
CA LYS A 21 14.11 6.31 -3.02
C LYS A 21 14.06 4.78 -3.16
N GLY A 22 13.19 4.25 -4.03
CA GLY A 22 13.05 2.81 -4.28
C GLY A 22 12.00 2.11 -3.43
N GLU A 23 11.46 2.77 -2.40
CA GLU A 23 10.28 2.28 -1.67
C GLU A 23 9.08 2.19 -2.63
N LYS A 24 8.17 1.25 -2.39
CA LYS A 24 6.92 1.16 -3.15
C LYS A 24 5.75 0.74 -2.28
N TYR A 25 4.56 1.19 -2.63
CA TYR A 25 3.31 0.78 -1.99
C TYR A 25 2.43 0.16 -3.05
N LYS A 26 1.95 -1.05 -2.80
CA LYS A 26 0.97 -1.75 -3.63
C LYS A 26 -0.29 -1.96 -2.82
N GLY A 27 -1.41 -1.40 -3.25
CA GLY A 27 -2.67 -1.53 -2.53
C GLY A 27 -3.76 -0.66 -3.10
N ASN A 28 -4.82 -0.52 -2.33
CA ASN A 28 -5.97 0.29 -2.71
C ASN A 28 -5.75 1.78 -2.43
N TRP A 29 -6.30 2.61 -3.31
CA TRP A 29 -6.23 4.05 -3.29
C TRP A 29 -7.64 4.64 -3.34
N GLU A 30 -7.84 5.73 -2.61
CA GLU A 30 -9.06 6.53 -2.68
C GLU A 30 -8.69 8.01 -2.53
N ASN A 31 -9.06 8.84 -3.51
CA ASN A 31 -8.81 10.27 -3.48
C ASN A 31 -7.34 10.63 -3.17
N ASP A 32 -6.39 9.99 -3.86
CA ASP A 32 -4.94 10.15 -3.67
C ASP A 32 -4.35 9.62 -2.36
N LYS A 33 -5.15 8.97 -1.53
CA LYS A 33 -4.70 8.40 -0.26
C LYS A 33 -4.73 6.88 -0.32
N ARG A 34 -3.80 6.25 0.40
CA ARG A 34 -3.84 4.80 0.64
C ARG A 34 -5.07 4.50 1.49
N ASN A 35 -5.88 3.56 1.02
CA ASN A 35 -7.17 3.23 1.63
C ASN A 35 -7.55 1.80 1.32
N GLY A 36 -7.94 1.00 2.32
CA GLY A 36 -8.12 -0.44 2.21
C GLY A 36 -6.80 -1.21 2.33
N PHE A 37 -6.81 -2.48 1.92
CA PHE A 37 -5.64 -3.34 2.07
C PHE A 37 -4.47 -2.89 1.17
N GLY A 38 -3.25 -2.92 1.73
CA GLY A 38 -2.03 -2.66 0.96
C GLY A 38 -0.73 -3.04 1.68
N ILE A 39 0.34 -3.13 0.90
CA ILE A 39 1.69 -3.53 1.29
C ILE A 39 2.67 -2.41 0.95
N LEU A 40 3.40 -1.94 1.96
CA LEU A 40 4.54 -1.04 1.81
C LEU A 40 5.82 -1.87 1.82
N TYR A 41 6.63 -1.69 0.79
CA TYR A 41 7.94 -2.30 0.64
C TYR A 41 9.05 -1.26 0.86
N ASP A 42 10.16 -1.71 1.43
CA ASP A 42 11.40 -0.92 1.45
C ASP A 42 12.09 -0.90 0.06
N LYS A 43 13.23 -0.21 -0.02
CA LYS A 43 14.04 -0.10 -1.25
C LYS A 43 14.62 -1.44 -1.74
N ASP A 44 14.69 -2.44 -0.87
CA ASP A 44 15.25 -3.77 -1.15
C ASP A 44 14.12 -4.79 -1.44
N ASN A 45 12.88 -4.30 -1.60
CA ASN A 45 11.65 -5.06 -1.80
C ASN A 45 11.23 -5.95 -0.61
N ASN A 46 11.72 -5.69 0.60
CA ASN A 46 11.19 -6.35 1.80
C ASN A 46 9.89 -5.69 2.24
N ILE A 47 8.96 -6.49 2.77
CA ILE A 47 7.70 -5.97 3.33
C ILE A 47 8.02 -5.21 4.61
N LYS A 48 7.79 -3.89 4.60
CA LYS A 48 7.94 -3.01 5.77
C LYS A 48 6.66 -2.94 6.58
N LEU A 49 5.52 -2.83 5.91
CA LEU A 49 4.19 -2.81 6.51
C LEU A 49 3.19 -3.49 5.58
N GLN A 50 2.23 -4.22 6.13
CA GLN A 50 1.13 -4.81 5.38
C GLN A 50 -0.14 -4.72 6.22
N GLY A 51 -1.27 -4.45 5.59
CA GLY A 51 -2.57 -4.50 6.25
C GLY A 51 -3.54 -3.43 5.76
N GLU A 52 -4.48 -3.04 6.62
CA GLU A 52 -5.53 -2.07 6.29
C GLU A 52 -5.04 -0.64 6.47
N TRP A 53 -5.23 0.17 5.44
CA TRP A 53 -4.92 1.59 5.40
C TRP A 53 -6.22 2.41 5.38
N LYS A 54 -6.21 3.59 5.99
CA LYS A 54 -7.29 4.56 5.88
C LYS A 54 -6.70 5.95 5.89
N ASN A 55 -6.97 6.74 4.84
CA ASN A 55 -6.47 8.10 4.71
C ASN A 55 -4.96 8.22 4.94
N ASP A 56 -4.15 7.33 4.34
CA ASP A 56 -2.70 7.25 4.47
C ASP A 56 -2.14 6.73 5.81
N GLU A 57 -3.00 6.36 6.76
CA GLU A 57 -2.60 5.77 8.04
C GLU A 57 -2.84 4.26 8.03
N LEU A 58 -1.87 3.50 8.53
CA LEU A 58 -2.03 2.06 8.75
C LEU A 58 -2.88 1.85 10.02
N ILE A 59 -4.08 1.31 9.87
CA ILE A 59 -5.02 1.10 10.98
C ILE A 59 -4.95 -0.32 11.54
N LYS A 60 -4.55 -1.30 10.73
CA LYS A 60 -4.36 -2.69 11.18
C LYS A 60 -3.21 -3.32 10.43
N SER A 61 -2.09 -3.57 11.10
CA SER A 61 -0.98 -4.33 10.53
C SER A 61 -1.26 -5.84 10.58
N THR A 62 -0.97 -6.56 9.51
CA THR A 62 -0.85 -8.02 9.52
C THR A 62 0.64 -8.38 9.53
N SER A 63 1.04 -9.21 10.49
CA SER A 63 2.37 -9.81 10.46
C SER A 63 2.34 -10.99 9.48
N PRO A 64 3.31 -11.09 8.54
CA PRO A 64 3.44 -12.27 7.69
C PRO A 64 3.59 -13.57 8.50
N ASP A 65 4.09 -13.50 9.74
CA ASP A 65 4.36 -14.66 10.59
C ASP A 65 3.11 -15.25 11.28
N LYS A 66 1.94 -14.61 11.16
CA LYS A 66 0.69 -15.15 11.74
C LYS A 66 -0.06 -16.13 10.83
N ALA A 67 0.58 -16.59 9.76
CA ALA A 67 0.00 -17.61 8.87
C ALA A 67 0.21 -19.06 9.35
N ASN A 68 1.05 -19.33 10.37
CA ASN A 68 1.36 -20.70 10.83
C ASN A 68 1.35 -20.83 12.37
N GLN A 69 0.24 -20.50 13.03
CA GLN A 69 -0.06 -21.03 14.36
C GLN A 69 -1.48 -21.60 14.39
N GLN A 70 -1.60 -22.82 13.87
CA GLN A 70 -2.61 -23.80 14.24
C GLN A 70 -1.93 -25.15 14.40
#